data_AF-A0A3S0DJD3-F1
#
_entry.id   AF-A0A3S0DJD3-F1
#
_cell.length_a   1.000
_cell.length_b   1.000
_cell.length_c   1.000
_cell.angle_alpha   90.00
_cell.angle_beta   90.00
_cell.angle_gamma   90.00
#
_symmetry.space_group_name_H-M   'P 1'
#
loop_
_entity.id
_entity.type
_entity.pdbx_description
1 polymer ?
#
loop_
_entity_poly.entity_id
_entity_poly.type
_entity_poly.pdbx_seq_one_letter_code
_entity_poly.pdbx_strand_id
1 'polypeptide(L)'
;MEVLHAVLTGVALLANAVVYGTDFFSALVQRPAMAHANDEVLTSAMGLTHHYGDKRMPVPGVAGVIATALTLVAAVFTGGALAIASGAVALVSLVIWLVIYNRISGPVNKKLGAAALAGITLPDARELQKTWDSVINVRVVLQGLTLAALFTGVAFG
;
A
#
# COMPACT_ATOMS: atom_id res chain seq x y z
N MET A 1 18.71 -14.27 -18.43
CA MET A 1 18.60 -12.95 -17.78
C MET A 1 17.22 -12.35 -17.98
N GLU A 2 16.65 -12.36 -19.19
CA GLU A 2 15.27 -11.92 -19.45
C GLU A 2 14.20 -12.67 -18.62
N VAL A 3 14.31 -14.00 -18.50
CA VAL A 3 13.39 -14.81 -17.68
C VAL A 3 13.42 -14.39 -16.21
N LEU A 4 14.61 -14.07 -15.66
CA LEU A 4 14.75 -13.63 -14.28
C LEU A 4 14.09 -12.25 -14.07
N HIS A 5 14.33 -11.30 -14.99
CA HIS A 5 13.68 -9.99 -14.97
C HIS A 5 12.14 -10.13 -15.02
N ALA A 6 11.61 -10.93 -15.94
CA ALA A 6 10.17 -11.16 -16.07
C ALA A 6 9.55 -11.82 -14.81
N VAL A 7 10.22 -12.82 -14.23
CA VAL A 7 9.76 -13.48 -12.99
C VAL A 7 9.75 -12.49 -11.82
N LEU A 8 10.81 -11.69 -11.66
CA LEU A 8 10.88 -10.67 -10.61
C LEU A 8 9.77 -9.62 -10.78
N THR A 9 9.53 -9.15 -12.01
CA THR A 9 8.44 -8.22 -12.30
C THR A 9 7.08 -8.83 -11.99
N GLY A 10 6.86 -10.11 -12.34
CA GLY A 10 5.62 -10.82 -12.03
C GLY A 10 5.35 -10.91 -10.53
N VAL A 11 6.38 -11.27 -9.74
CA VAL A 11 6.29 -11.28 -8.27
C VAL A 11 6.00 -9.88 -7.72
N ALA A 12 6.70 -8.86 -8.24
CA ALA A 12 6.49 -7.47 -7.84
C ALA A 12 5.05 -7.00 -8.14
N LEU A 13 4.53 -7.29 -9.33
CA LEU A 13 3.16 -6.94 -9.72
C LEU A 13 2.13 -7.62 -8.81
N LEU A 14 2.23 -8.93 -8.59
CA LEU A 14 1.28 -9.66 -7.75
C LEU A 14 1.30 -9.16 -6.30
N ALA A 15 2.48 -8.96 -5.72
CA ALA A 15 2.63 -8.50 -4.36
C ALA A 15 2.09 -7.08 -4.15
N ASN A 16 2.44 -6.14 -5.05
CA ASN A 16 1.95 -4.76 -4.96
C ASN A 16 0.47 -4.64 -5.34
N ALA A 17 -0.08 -5.53 -6.17
CA ALA A 17 -1.50 -5.56 -6.49
C ALA A 17 -2.39 -5.84 -5.26
N VAL A 18 -1.91 -6.65 -4.30
CA VAL A 18 -2.60 -6.86 -3.03
C VAL A 18 -2.73 -5.54 -2.26
N VAL A 19 -1.65 -4.74 -2.21
CA VAL A 19 -1.62 -3.44 -1.53
C VAL A 19 -2.49 -2.41 -2.27
N TYR A 20 -2.35 -2.34 -3.60
CA TYR A 20 -3.17 -1.48 -4.44
C TYR A 20 -4.67 -1.77 -4.27
N GLY A 21 -5.07 -3.04 -4.34
CA GLY A 21 -6.46 -3.45 -4.17
C GLY A 21 -7.01 -3.09 -2.79
N THR A 22 -6.19 -3.26 -1.74
CA THR A 22 -6.55 -2.85 -0.38
C THR A 22 -6.79 -1.34 -0.30
N ASP A 23 -5.87 -0.53 -0.84
CA ASP A 23 -6.00 0.93 -0.81
C ASP A 23 -7.20 1.40 -1.63
N PHE A 24 -7.43 0.77 -2.78
CA PHE A 24 -8.54 1.10 -3.67
C PHE A 24 -9.89 0.76 -3.01
N PHE A 25 -10.00 -0.42 -2.38
CA PHE A 25 -11.17 -0.79 -1.58
C PHE A 25 -11.39 0.19 -0.43
N SER A 26 -10.32 0.54 0.30
CA SER A 26 -10.42 1.50 1.39
C SER A 26 -10.89 2.87 0.91
N ALA A 27 -10.39 3.31 -0.24
CA ALA A 27 -10.75 4.60 -0.83
C ALA A 27 -12.21 4.66 -1.28
N LEU A 28 -12.71 3.61 -1.95
CA LEU A 28 -14.00 3.61 -2.62
C LEU A 28 -15.16 3.06 -1.80
N VAL A 29 -14.91 2.07 -0.94
CA VAL A 29 -15.97 1.32 -0.24
C VAL A 29 -15.89 1.57 1.26
N GLN A 30 -14.73 1.30 1.86
CA GLN A 30 -14.58 1.38 3.33
C GLN A 30 -14.84 2.80 3.85
N ARG A 31 -14.19 3.81 3.27
CA ARG A 31 -14.31 5.20 3.70
C ARG A 31 -15.76 5.72 3.70
N PRO A 32 -16.54 5.62 2.60
CA PRO A 32 -17.94 6.03 2.65
C PRO A 32 -18.78 5.17 3.61
N ALA A 33 -18.51 3.87 3.74
CA ALA A 33 -19.22 3.04 4.73
C ALA A 33 -18.96 3.54 6.16
N MET A 34 -17.70 3.81 6.52
CA MET A 34 -17.33 4.29 7.85
C MET A 34 -17.79 5.73 8.11
N ALA A 35 -17.95 6.55 7.08
CA ALA A 35 -18.52 7.89 7.20
C ALA A 35 -19.97 7.86 7.74
N HIS A 36 -20.71 6.78 7.53
CA HIS A 36 -22.10 6.61 7.99
C HIS A 36 -22.22 5.75 9.25
N ALA A 37 -21.17 5.03 9.64
CA ALA A 37 -21.14 4.26 10.89
C ALA A 37 -21.08 5.19 12.11
N ASN A 38 -21.63 4.76 13.24
CA ASN A 38 -21.40 5.43 14.53
C ASN A 38 -19.95 5.19 15.02
N ASP A 39 -19.51 5.93 16.03
CA ASP A 39 -18.10 5.89 16.47
C ASP A 39 -17.70 4.56 17.11
N GLU A 40 -18.64 3.84 17.72
CA GLU A 40 -18.40 2.50 18.29
C GLU A 40 -18.12 1.47 17.18
N VAL A 41 -18.97 1.43 16.14
CA VAL A 41 -18.78 0.56 14.97
C VAL A 41 -17.51 0.96 14.23
N LEU A 42 -17.26 2.25 14.03
CA LEU A 42 -16.04 2.72 13.40
C LEU A 42 -14.81 2.27 14.19
N THR A 43 -14.78 2.48 15.50
CA THR A 43 -13.61 2.13 16.33
C THR A 43 -13.35 0.63 16.28
N SER A 44 -14.38 -0.19 16.50
CA SER A 44 -14.24 -1.64 16.50
C SER A 44 -13.87 -2.19 15.11
N ALA A 45 -14.61 -1.84 14.06
CA ALA A 45 -14.39 -2.37 12.73
C ALA A 45 -13.06 -1.89 12.13
N MET A 46 -12.77 -0.58 12.19
CA MET A 46 -11.53 -0.04 11.65
C MET A 46 -10.34 -0.41 12.51
N GLY A 47 -10.47 -0.41 13.84
CA GLY A 47 -9.39 -0.84 14.73
C GLY A 47 -9.00 -2.30 14.50
N LEU A 48 -9.95 -3.22 14.36
CA LEU A 48 -9.65 -4.62 14.03
C LEU A 48 -9.08 -4.76 12.62
N THR A 49 -9.63 -4.05 11.65
CA THR A 49 -9.11 -4.03 10.27
C THR A 49 -7.65 -3.57 10.25
N HIS A 50 -7.33 -2.49 10.95
CA HIS A 50 -5.98 -1.97 11.09
C HIS A 50 -5.06 -2.91 11.85
N HIS A 51 -5.52 -3.52 12.95
CA HIS A 51 -4.74 -4.49 13.72
C HIS A 51 -4.30 -5.68 12.86
N TYR A 52 -5.23 -6.31 12.15
CA TYR A 52 -4.91 -7.44 11.29
C TYR A 52 -4.17 -7.01 10.03
N GLY A 53 -4.49 -5.83 9.48
CA GLY A 53 -3.79 -5.22 8.36
C GLY A 53 -2.31 -5.04 8.66
N ASP A 54 -1.98 -4.36 9.76
CA ASP A 54 -0.59 -4.10 10.19
C ASP A 54 0.19 -5.39 10.47
N LYS A 55 -0.50 -6.47 10.89
CA LYS A 55 0.14 -7.76 11.15
C LYS A 55 0.38 -8.59 9.89
N ARG A 56 -0.48 -8.46 8.87
CA ARG A 56 -0.50 -9.37 7.70
C ARG A 56 0.00 -8.72 6.42
N MET A 57 -0.29 -7.45 6.20
CA MET A 57 0.11 -6.70 5.00
C MET A 57 1.62 -6.48 4.83
N PRO A 58 2.47 -6.51 5.89
CA PRO A 58 3.91 -6.49 5.68
C PRO A 58 4.43 -7.66 4.82
N VAL A 59 3.76 -8.82 4.81
CA VAL A 59 4.18 -9.96 3.99
C VAL A 59 4.14 -9.62 2.49
N PRO A 60 3.00 -9.27 1.88
CA PRO A 60 2.99 -8.82 0.48
C PRO A 60 3.72 -7.48 0.29
N GLY A 61 3.67 -6.56 1.25
CA GLY A 61 4.31 -5.24 1.12
C GLY A 61 5.84 -5.31 1.01
N VAL A 62 6.50 -6.03 1.93
CA VAL A 62 7.97 -6.19 1.91
C VAL A 62 8.39 -7.01 0.69
N ALA A 63 7.66 -8.08 0.36
CA ALA A 63 7.93 -8.87 -0.85
C ALA A 63 7.85 -7.99 -2.12
N GLY A 64 6.83 -7.14 -2.23
CA GLY A 64 6.64 -6.22 -3.34
C GLY A 64 7.77 -5.21 -3.49
N VAL A 65 8.25 -4.62 -2.38
CA VAL A 65 9.38 -3.67 -2.41
C VAL A 65 10.68 -4.35 -2.82
N ILE A 66 10.99 -5.50 -2.24
CA ILE A 66 12.22 -6.25 -2.57
C ILE A 66 12.18 -6.69 -4.04
N ALA A 67 11.06 -7.25 -4.50
CA ALA A 67 10.92 -7.68 -5.88
C ALA A 67 11.03 -6.51 -6.87
N THR A 68 10.44 -5.34 -6.56
CA THR A 68 10.59 -4.12 -7.38
C THR A 68 12.04 -3.65 -7.43
N ALA A 69 12.76 -3.64 -6.30
CA ALA A 69 14.16 -3.25 -6.27
C ALA A 69 15.04 -4.22 -7.08
N LEU A 70 14.82 -5.53 -6.95
CA LEU A 70 15.53 -6.54 -7.74
C LEU A 70 15.19 -6.45 -9.23
N THR A 71 13.94 -6.11 -9.58
CA THR A 71 13.52 -5.85 -10.96
C THR A 71 14.31 -4.69 -11.56
N LEU A 72 14.42 -3.57 -10.85
CA LEU A 72 15.23 -2.42 -11.28
C LEU A 72 16.70 -2.79 -11.44
N VAL A 73 17.29 -3.52 -10.48
CA VAL A 73 18.68 -3.97 -10.57
C VAL A 73 18.88 -4.86 -11.80
N ALA A 74 17.98 -5.80 -12.07
CA ALA A 74 18.03 -6.64 -13.26
C ALA A 74 17.95 -5.78 -14.54
N ALA A 75 17.03 -4.81 -14.60
CA ALA A 75 16.89 -3.91 -15.74
C ALA A 75 18.16 -3.11 -16.05
N VAL A 76 18.98 -2.75 -15.05
CA VAL A 76 20.28 -2.08 -15.27
C VAL A 76 21.25 -2.95 -16.07
N PHE A 77 21.21 -4.27 -15.89
CA PHE A 77 22.11 -5.20 -16.58
C PHE A 77 21.52 -5.76 -17.88
N THR A 78 20.20 -5.74 -18.04
CA THR A 78 19.52 -6.54 -19.06
C THR A 78 18.48 -5.78 -19.87
N GLY A 79 18.05 -4.61 -19.42
CA GLY A 79 16.97 -3.83 -20.03
C GLY A 79 17.47 -2.55 -20.71
N GLY A 80 16.55 -1.87 -21.39
CA GLY A 80 16.79 -0.56 -21.97
C GLY A 80 16.58 0.60 -20.99
N ALA A 81 16.83 1.82 -21.47
CA ALA A 81 16.61 3.03 -20.68
C ALA A 81 15.18 3.14 -20.13
N LEU A 82 14.20 2.64 -20.88
CA LEU A 82 12.79 2.60 -20.45
C LEU A 82 12.56 1.64 -19.29
N ALA A 83 13.09 0.42 -19.32
CA ALA A 83 12.98 -0.52 -18.21
C ALA A 83 13.60 0.04 -16.91
N ILE A 84 14.77 0.68 -17.02
CA ILE A 84 15.45 1.32 -15.88
C ILE A 84 14.60 2.47 -15.32
N ALA A 85 14.12 3.37 -16.18
CA ALA A 85 13.29 4.50 -15.76
C ALA A 85 11.98 4.04 -15.09
N SER A 86 11.30 3.05 -15.67
CA SER A 86 10.10 2.42 -15.12
C SER A 86 10.34 1.80 -13.75
N GLY A 87 11.42 1.00 -13.60
CA GLY A 87 11.78 0.42 -12.32
C GLY A 87 12.09 1.46 -11.24
N ALA A 88 12.75 2.56 -11.61
CA ALA A 88 13.04 3.67 -10.71
C ALA A 88 11.76 4.39 -10.26
N VAL A 89 10.85 4.70 -11.18
CA VAL A 89 9.54 5.31 -10.86
C VAL A 89 8.73 4.42 -9.93
N ALA A 90 8.69 3.10 -10.19
CA ALA A 90 8.00 2.15 -9.33
C ALA A 90 8.58 2.15 -7.91
N LEU A 91 9.91 2.06 -7.79
CA LEU A 91 10.57 2.02 -6.49
C LEU A 91 10.39 3.33 -5.70
N VAL A 92 10.54 4.50 -6.35
CA VAL A 92 10.33 5.80 -5.71
C VAL A 92 8.88 5.94 -5.23
N SER A 93 7.91 5.52 -6.05
CA SER A 93 6.49 5.56 -5.67
C SER A 93 6.21 4.71 -4.42
N LEU A 94 6.80 3.51 -4.33
CA LEU A 94 6.71 2.65 -3.14
C LEU A 94 7.37 3.28 -1.91
N VAL A 95 8.53 3.92 -2.06
CA VAL A 95 9.21 4.61 -0.95
C VAL A 95 8.34 5.76 -0.41
N ILE A 96 7.77 6.58 -1.29
CA ILE A 96 6.88 7.67 -0.88
C ILE A 96 5.64 7.10 -0.17
N TRP A 97 5.05 6.02 -0.72
CA TRP A 97 3.92 5.34 -0.10
C TRP A 97 4.25 4.83 1.30
N LEU A 98 5.43 4.24 1.50
CA LEU A 98 5.89 3.74 2.81
C LEU A 98 6.11 4.89 3.80
N VAL A 99 6.64 6.02 3.34
CA VAL A 99 6.79 7.22 4.18
C VAL A 99 5.43 7.71 4.66
N ILE A 100 4.44 7.80 3.77
CA ILE A 100 3.06 8.18 4.13
C ILE A 100 2.48 7.20 5.16
N TYR A 101 2.59 5.89 4.90
CA TYR A 101 2.10 4.87 5.81
C TYR A 101 2.75 5.03 7.20
N ASN A 102 4.07 5.08 7.28
CA ASN A 102 4.78 5.12 8.56
C ASN A 102 4.54 6.42 9.35
N ARG A 103 4.30 7.53 8.65
CA ARG A 103 4.10 8.85 9.28
C ARG A 103 2.65 9.13 9.67
N ILE A 104 1.68 8.58 8.93
CA ILE A 104 0.27 8.96 9.06
C ILE A 104 -0.59 7.74 9.38
N SER A 105 -0.64 6.75 8.50
CA SER A 105 -1.54 5.60 8.65
C SER A 105 -1.18 4.71 9.85
N GLY A 106 0.09 4.30 9.97
CA GLY A 106 0.57 3.42 11.03
C GLY A 106 0.30 3.93 12.46
N PRO A 107 0.57 5.21 12.77
CA PRO A 107 0.20 5.78 14.06
C PRO A 107 -1.31 5.73 14.37
N VAL A 108 -2.16 6.02 13.38
CA VAL A 108 -3.62 5.92 13.53
C VAL A 108 -4.06 4.47 13.73
N ASN A 109 -3.53 3.56 12.91
CA ASN A 109 -3.80 2.12 12.98
C ASN A 109 -3.53 1.56 14.38
N LYS A 110 -2.41 1.94 14.99
CA LYS A 110 -2.05 1.52 16.36
C LYS A 110 -3.04 2.03 17.40
N LYS A 111 -3.47 3.29 17.32
CA LYS A 111 -4.42 3.88 18.28
C LYS A 111 -5.80 3.21 18.18
N LEU A 112 -6.37 3.16 16.98
CA LEU A 112 -7.68 2.53 16.75
C LEU A 112 -7.63 1.02 17.05
N GLY A 113 -6.54 0.35 16.66
CA GLY A 113 -6.35 -1.06 16.96
C GLY A 113 -6.28 -1.37 18.45
N ALA A 114 -5.55 -0.57 19.23
CA ALA A 114 -5.50 -0.72 20.68
C ALA A 114 -6.88 -0.51 21.33
N ALA A 115 -7.62 0.51 20.88
CA ALA A 115 -8.97 0.79 21.37
C ALA A 115 -9.94 -0.35 21.07
N ALA A 116 -9.92 -0.87 19.84
CA ALA A 116 -10.76 -2.01 19.45
C ALA A 116 -10.46 -3.27 20.25
N LEU A 117 -9.17 -3.58 20.49
CA LEU A 117 -8.77 -4.73 21.31
C LEU A 117 -9.17 -4.58 22.78
N ALA A 118 -9.23 -3.35 23.28
CA ALA A 118 -9.72 -3.04 24.63
C ALA A 118 -11.25 -2.94 24.72
N GLY A 119 -11.97 -3.04 23.61
CA GLY A 119 -13.43 -2.89 23.57
C GLY A 119 -13.92 -1.48 23.93
N ILE A 120 -13.09 -0.46 23.69
CA ILE A 120 -13.42 0.94 24.00
C ILE A 120 -13.61 1.75 22.73
N THR A 121 -14.52 2.73 22.80
CA THR A 121 -14.70 3.75 21.77
C THR A 121 -13.88 4.97 22.15
N LEU A 122 -12.99 5.42 21.27
CA LEU A 122 -12.21 6.64 21.51
C LEU A 122 -13.08 7.90 21.28
N PRO A 123 -13.00 8.93 22.14
CA PRO A 123 -13.69 10.20 21.91
C PRO A 123 -13.28 10.89 20.61
N ASP A 124 -12.04 10.69 20.15
CA ASP A 124 -11.45 11.26 18.94
C ASP A 124 -11.42 10.28 17.75
N ALA A 125 -12.15 9.15 17.83
CA ALA A 125 -12.12 8.10 16.80
C ALA A 125 -12.40 8.64 15.38
N ARG A 126 -13.33 9.58 15.26
CA ARG A 126 -13.68 10.21 13.97
C ARG A 126 -12.54 11.04 13.40
N GLU A 127 -11.83 11.77 14.24
CA GLU A 127 -10.71 12.64 13.84
C GLU A 127 -9.50 11.79 13.42
N LEU A 128 -9.25 10.72 14.16
CA LEU A 128 -8.26 9.70 13.80
C LEU A 128 -8.58 9.09 12.42
N GLN A 129 -9.82 8.65 12.20
CA GLN A 129 -10.22 8.08 10.91
C GLN A 129 -10.12 9.10 9.77
N LYS A 130 -10.53 10.36 9.97
CA LYS A 130 -10.35 11.43 8.97
C LYS A 130 -8.89 11.66 8.62
N THR A 131 -8.00 11.57 9.61
CA THR A 131 -6.54 11.67 9.39
C THR A 131 -6.04 10.53 8.52
N TRP A 132 -6.48 9.29 8.78
CA TRP A 132 -6.16 8.14 7.95
C TRP A 132 -6.71 8.25 6.52
N ASP A 133 -7.97 8.66 6.40
CA ASP A 133 -8.69 8.84 5.12
C ASP A 133 -8.10 9.97 4.26
N SER A 134 -7.43 10.96 4.87
CA SER A 134 -6.87 12.11 4.16
C SER A 134 -5.79 11.72 3.13
N VAL A 135 -5.11 10.60 3.34
CA VAL A 135 -3.99 10.16 2.49
C VAL A 135 -4.33 9.01 1.55
N ILE A 136 -5.50 8.39 1.69
CA ILE A 136 -5.80 7.14 0.98
C ILE A 136 -5.81 7.31 -0.55
N ASN A 137 -6.26 8.46 -1.06
CA ASN A 137 -6.23 8.73 -2.51
C ASN A 137 -4.80 8.83 -3.04
N VAL A 138 -3.91 9.50 -2.31
CA VAL A 138 -2.49 9.59 -2.68
C VAL A 138 -1.85 8.20 -2.64
N ARG A 139 -2.18 7.39 -1.63
CA ARG A 139 -1.71 6.01 -1.52
C ARG A 139 -2.17 5.15 -2.71
N VAL A 140 -3.43 5.26 -3.11
CA VAL A 140 -3.97 4.61 -4.31
C VAL A 140 -3.18 5.02 -5.56
N VAL A 141 -2.96 6.31 -5.77
CA VAL A 141 -2.22 6.81 -6.95
C VAL A 141 -0.80 6.29 -6.98
N LEU A 142 -0.07 6.31 -5.85
CA LEU A 142 1.31 5.82 -5.79
C LEU A 142 1.41 4.32 -6.07
N GLN A 143 0.48 3.52 -5.55
CA GLN A 143 0.43 2.08 -5.86
C GLN A 143 0.03 1.83 -7.33
N GLY A 144 -0.92 2.60 -7.86
CA GLY A 144 -1.30 2.53 -9.28
C GLY A 144 -0.13 2.87 -10.21
N LEU A 145 0.63 3.93 -9.90
CA LEU A 145 1.86 4.30 -10.61
C LEU A 145 2.91 3.20 -10.53
N THR A 146 3.05 2.56 -9.38
CA THR A 146 3.96 1.42 -9.21
C THR A 146 3.62 0.29 -10.17
N LEU A 147 2.34 -0.13 -10.20
CA LEU A 147 1.89 -1.21 -11.09
C LEU A 147 2.03 -0.83 -12.57
N ALA A 148 1.63 0.38 -12.94
CA ALA A 148 1.73 0.88 -14.32
C ALA A 148 3.19 0.95 -14.80
N ALA A 149 4.10 1.43 -13.95
CA ALA A 149 5.52 1.51 -14.26
C ALA A 149 6.14 0.12 -14.39
N LEU A 150 5.90 -0.80 -13.46
CA LEU A 150 6.36 -2.19 -13.55
C LEU A 150 5.87 -2.87 -14.84
N PHE A 151 4.57 -2.73 -15.15
CA PHE A 151 4.00 -3.28 -16.39
C PHE A 151 4.65 -2.67 -17.63
N THR A 152 4.82 -1.34 -17.66
CA THR A 152 5.47 -0.64 -18.78
C THR A 152 6.90 -1.12 -18.99
N GLY A 153 7.66 -1.26 -17.90
CA GLY A 153 9.05 -1.69 -17.94
C GLY A 153 9.25 -3.10 -18.49
N VAL A 154 8.34 -4.04 -18.19
CA VAL A 154 8.43 -5.41 -18.72
C VAL A 154 7.82 -5.57 -20.11
N ALA A 155 6.79 -4.79 -20.44
CA ALA A 155 6.10 -4.92 -21.72
C ALA A 155 6.81 -4.20 -22.89
N PHE A 156 7.55 -3.13 -22.60
CA PHE A 156 8.09 -2.24 -23.63
C PHE A 156 9.57 -1.85 -23.43
N GLY A 157 10.18 -2.25 -22.30
CA GLY A 157 11.48 -1.76 -21.85
C GLY A 157 12.66 -2.69 -22.06
#